data_AF-A0A8T4UM87-F1
#
_entry.id   AF-A0A8T4UM87-F1
#
_cell.length_a   1.000
_cell.length_b   1.000
_cell.length_c   1.000
_cell.angle_alpha   90.00
_cell.angle_beta   90.00
_cell.angle_gamma   90.00
#
_symmetry.space_group_name_H-M   'P 1'
#
loop_
_entity.id
_entity.type
_entity.pdbx_description
1 polymer ?
#
loop_
_entity_poly.entity_id
_entity_poly.type
_entity_poly.pdbx_seq_one_letter_code
_entity_poly.pdbx_strand_id
1 'polypeptide(L)' 'MEGNRPIKKFRSGLIEAAIWLNTKQKDKEEISFKTVSISRGWKAKNEDKWRNEVINLRRNDLPKMILVLQKAQEE' A
#
# COMPACT_ATOMS: atom_id res chain seq x y z
N MET A 1 8.25 19.96 3.24
CA MET A 1 8.18 18.60 3.82
C MET A 1 8.47 17.63 2.70
N GLU A 2 9.68 17.11 2.61
CA GLU A 2 10.02 16.06 1.63
C GLU A 2 9.17 14.84 1.96
N GLY A 3 8.14 14.60 1.15
CA GLY A 3 7.21 13.49 1.36
C GLY A 3 7.97 12.19 1.32
N ASN A 4 7.85 11.40 2.38
CA ASN A 4 8.46 10.08 2.51
C ASN A 4 8.16 9.27 1.24
N ARG A 5 9.16 9.02 0.38
CA ARG A 5 8.93 8.34 -0.89
C ARG A 5 8.85 6.82 -0.63
N PRO A 6 7.99 6.11 -1.37
CA PRO A 6 7.99 4.65 -1.27
C PRO A 6 9.33 4.10 -1.74
N ILE A 7 9.87 3.17 -0.98
CA ILE A 7 11.13 2.47 -1.25
C ILE A 7 11.03 1.71 -2.57
N LYS A 8 9.86 1.10 -2.81
CA LYS A 8 9.60 0.29 -4.00
C LYS A 8 8.11 0.29 -4.33
N LYS A 9 7.80 0.21 -5.61
CA LYS A 9 6.44 0.07 -6.13
C LYS A 9 6.34 -1.10 -7.09
N PHE A 10 5.19 -1.75 -7.10
CA PHE A 10 4.78 -2.77 -8.06
C PHE A 10 3.41 -2.38 -8.59
N ARG A 11 3.17 -2.56 -9.89
CA ARG A 11 1.91 -2.16 -10.51
C ARG A 11 1.43 -3.22 -11.49
N SER A 12 0.13 -3.48 -11.46
CA SER A 12 -0.58 -4.28 -12.45
C SER A 12 -1.89 -3.57 -12.81
N GLY A 13 -1.93 -2.96 -13.99
CA GLY A 13 -3.06 -2.15 -14.44
C GLY A 13 -3.39 -1.00 -13.49
N LEU A 14 -4.60 -1.02 -12.93
CA LEU A 14 -5.13 -0.01 -12.01
C LEU A 14 -4.74 -0.24 -10.54
N ILE A 15 -4.10 -1.38 -10.22
CA ILE A 15 -3.67 -1.74 -8.87
C ILE A 15 -2.17 -1.46 -8.72
N GLU A 16 -1.80 -0.77 -7.64
CA GLU A 16 -0.42 -0.50 -7.25
C GLU A 16 -0.17 -0.98 -5.81
N ALA A 17 0.97 -1.62 -5.56
CA ALA A 17 1.47 -1.92 -4.23
C ALA A 17 2.77 -1.14 -3.99
N ALA A 18 2.82 -0.33 -2.93
CA ALA A 18 3.98 0.47 -2.56
C ALA A 18 4.50 0.10 -1.17
N ILE A 19 5.82 -0.02 -1.03
CA ILE A 19 6.50 -0.30 0.23
C ILE A 19 7.08 1.01 0.77
N TRP A 20 6.82 1.31 2.04
CA TRP A 20 7.26 2.54 2.70
C TRP A 20 8.23 2.21 3.84
N LEU A 21 9.22 3.07 4.06
CA LEU A 21 10.06 3.04 5.27
C LEU A 21 9.57 4.15 6.18
N ASN A 22 8.95 3.80 7.30
CA ASN A 22 8.54 4.78 8.28
C ASN A 22 9.53 4.75 9.44
N THR A 23 9.90 5.93 9.93
CA THR A 23 10.67 6.08 11.15
C THR A 23 9.76 6.64 12.23
N LYS A 24 9.90 6.11 13.45
CA LYS A 24 9.21 6.61 14.62
C LYS A 24 10.22 6.74 15.73
N GLN A 25 10.30 7.92 16.33
CA GLN A 25 11.06 8.09 17.56
C GLN A 25 10.26 7.54 18.74
N LYS A 26 10.90 6.69 19.53
CA LYS A 26 10.39 6.20 20.81
C LYS A 26 11.55 6.17 21.79
N ASP A 27 11.39 6.84 22.94
CA ASP A 27 12.36 6.80 24.05
C ASP A 27 13.80 7.19 23.66
N LYS A 28 13.95 8.22 22.80
CA LYS A 28 15.23 8.71 22.22
C LYS A 28 15.91 7.76 21.22
N GLU A 29 15.30 6.61 20.92
CA GLU A 29 15.74 5.71 19.86
C GLU A 29 14.86 5.88 18.61
N GLU A 30 15.50 5.85 17.44
CA GLU A 30 14.81 5.86 16.16
C GLU A 30 14.52 4.44 15.71
N ILE A 31 13.24 4.06 15.72
CA ILE A 31 12.80 2.75 15.25
C ILE A 31 12.26 2.92 13.83
N SER A 32 12.88 2.22 12.88
CA SER A 32 12.39 2.14 11.51
C SER A 32 11.58 0.87 11.27
N PHE A 33 10.47 0.99 10.55
CA PHE A 33 9.61 -0.13 10.19
C PHE A 33 9.03 0.03 8.79
N LYS A 34 8.72 -1.10 8.15
CA LYS A 34 8.15 -1.11 6.80
C LYS A 34 6.64 -1.28 6.83
N THR A 35 5.93 -0.51 6.03
CA THR A 35 4.51 -0.71 5.73
C THR A 35 4.32 -0.92 4.24
N VAL A 36 3.18 -1.47 3.86
CA VAL A 36 2.77 -1.63 2.47
C VAL A 36 1.44 -0.95 2.27
N SER A 37 1.27 -0.23 1.18
CA SER A 37 -0.03 0.28 0.74
C SER A 37 -0.43 -0.40 -0.56
N ILE A 38 -1.65 -0.90 -0.66
CA ILE A 38 -2.24 -1.30 -1.94
C ILE A 38 -3.25 -0.22 -2.32
N SER A 39 -3.15 0.29 -3.55
CA SER A 39 -4.05 1.31 -4.07
C SER A 39 -4.70 0.88 -5.37
N ARG A 40 -5.94 1.33 -5.58
CA ARG A 40 -6.68 1.23 -6.83
C ARG A 40 -7.11 2.62 -7.28
N GLY A 41 -6.66 3.03 -8.46
CA GLY A 41 -7.08 4.29 -9.07
C GLY A 41 -8.12 4.09 -10.15
N TRP A 42 -9.17 4.91 -10.20
CA TRP A 42 -10.11 4.95 -11.30
C TRP A 42 -10.70 6.34 -11.51
N LYS A 43 -11.16 6.62 -12.73
CA LYS A 43 -11.94 7.83 -13.03
C LYS A 43 -13.42 7.49 -12.86
N ALA A 44 -14.16 8.25 -12.05
CA ALA A 44 -15.59 8.05 -11.92
C ALA A 44 -16.29 8.47 -13.22
N LYS A 45 -17.27 7.69 -13.69
CA LYS A 45 -18.08 8.09 -14.84
C LYS A 45 -18.80 9.38 -14.48
N ASN A 46 -18.70 10.38 -15.36
CA ASN A 46 -19.29 11.73 -15.23
C ASN A 46 -18.61 12.67 -14.22
N GLU A 47 -17.42 12.33 -13.71
CA GLU A 47 -16.60 13.27 -12.94
C GLU A 47 -15.21 13.39 -13.57
N ASP A 48 -14.66 14.60 -13.62
CA ASP A 48 -13.27 14.81 -14.06
C ASP A 48 -12.24 14.50 -12.95
N LYS A 49 -12.71 13.89 -11.85
CA LYS A 49 -11.92 13.57 -10.67
C LYS A 49 -11.47 12.10 -10.71
N TRP A 50 -10.18 11.90 -10.49
CA TRP A 50 -9.62 10.58 -10.20
C TRP A 50 -9.91 10.21 -8.74
N ARG A 51 -10.44 9.02 -8.53
CA ARG A 51 -10.63 8.42 -7.21
C ARG A 51 -9.54 7.39 -6.98
N ASN A 52 -9.03 7.35 -5.76
CA ASN A 52 -8.04 6.38 -5.32
C ASN A 52 -8.52 5.76 -4.01
N GLU A 53 -8.69 4.45 -3.99
CA GLU A 53 -8.80 3.69 -2.75
C GLU A 53 -7.41 3.22 -2.33
N VAL A 54 -7.12 3.28 -1.04
CA VAL A 54 -5.84 2.85 -0.48
C VAL A 54 -6.10 2.05 0.79
N ILE A 55 -5.54 0.85 0.86
CA ILE A 55 -5.44 0.06 2.09
C ILE A 55 -3.99 0.03 2.54
N ASN A 56 -3.75 0.31 3.83
CA ASN A 56 -2.43 0.26 4.44
C ASN A 56 -2.31 -1.00 5.29
N LEU A 57 -1.22 -1.72 5.10
CA LEU A 57 -0.95 -3.03 5.67
C LEU A 57 0.40 -3.04 6.37
N ARG A 58 0.51 -3.86 7.41
CA ARG A 58 1.83 -4.20 7.97
C ARG A 58 2.44 -5.33 7.16
N ARG A 59 3.76 -5.47 7.25
CA ARG A 59 4.48 -6.57 6.58
C ARG A 59 3.91 -7.95 6.93
N ASN A 60 3.45 -8.13 8.17
CA ASN A 60 2.91 -9.39 8.67
C ASN A 60 1.53 -9.73 8.09
N ASP A 61 0.83 -8.77 7.50
CA ASP A 61 -0.47 -9.00 6.88
C ASP A 61 -0.33 -9.55 5.44
N LEU A 62 0.84 -9.37 4.81
CA LEU A 62 1.05 -9.76 3.40
C LEU A 62 0.83 -11.25 3.12
N PRO A 63 1.36 -12.21 3.91
CA PRO A 63 1.14 -13.64 3.63
C PRO A 63 -0.34 -14.02 3.75
N LYS A 64 -1.05 -13.40 4.70
CA LYS A 64 -2.49 -13.59 4.89
C LYS A 64 -3.27 -13.05 3.69
N MET A 65 -2.93 -11.85 3.24
CA MET A 65 -3.51 -11.22 2.05
C MET A 65 -3.28 -12.06 0.80
N ILE A 66 -2.05 -12.54 0.58
CA ILE A 66 -1.73 -13.41 -0.56
C ILE A 66 -2.62 -14.66 -0.53
N LEU A 67 -2.72 -15.34 0.61
CA LEU A 67 -3.54 -16.54 0.74
C LEU A 67 -5.02 -16.28 0.41
N VAL A 68 -5.63 -15.24 1.00
CA VAL A 68 -7.06 -14.97 0.75
C VAL A 68 -7.32 -14.50 -0.67
N LEU A 69 -6.38 -13.76 -1.29
CA LEU A 69 -6.50 -13.32 -2.69
C LEU A 69 -6.33 -14.50 -3.65
N GLN A 70 -5.42 -15.42 -3.38
CA GLN A 70 -5.28 -16.66 -4.16
C GLN A 70 -6.55 -17.51 -4.08
N LYS A 71 -7.11 -17.68 -2.88
CA LYS A 71 -8.39 -18.39 -2.72
C LYS A 71 -9.55 -17.72 -3.44
N ALA A 72 -9.65 -16.40 -3.38
CA ALA A 72 -10.66 -15.67 -4.12
C ALA A 72 -10.49 -15.75 -5.66
N GLN A 73 -9.28 -16.06 -6.16
CA GLN A 73 -9.02 -16.25 -7.59
C GLN A 73 -9.41 -17.66 -8.08
N GLU A 74 -9.45 -18.65 -7.19
CA GLU A 74 -9.82 -20.03 -7.52
C GLU A 74 -11.34 -20.19 -7.79
N GLU A 75 -12.15 -19.22 -7.34
CA GLU A 75 -13.61 -19.15 -7.57
C GLU A 75 -13.95 -18.49 -8.92
#